data_AF-A0AA51QSH2-F1
#
_entry.id   AF-A0AA51QSH2-F1
#
_cell.length_a   1.000
_cell.length_b   1.000
_cell.length_c   1.000
_cell.angle_alpha   90.00
_cell.angle_beta   90.00
_cell.angle_gamma   90.00
#
_symmetry.space_group_name_H-M   'P 1'
#
loop_
_entity.id
_entity.type
_entity.pdbx_description
1 polymer ?
#
loop_
_entity_poly.entity_id
_entity_poly.type
_entity_poly.pdbx_seq_one_letter_code
_entity_poly.pdbx_strand_id
1 'polypeptide(L)'
;MRYNLDPTTLFIRGSFRAASTGISGGIRSVSTLISHSVPEGRGRENTEKELGFVAAAAGTADDFFGILTQVPVTCLCVFQYDFITIFITADHPEGSDRGPGQIAIIAYSAEGLEEAALLETILVATEAKVEALLAAGTGVTGTPADAVIAACEGERCHPSAGRATEAGRRVREAVLRGLPEALKRSRDPHHYDRPAYFIFSRFKGEHWVEWRPENCQYYPCHFTGQRCDFCYCPFYPCRDETLGQWVESAWGGKVWNCARCLLLHEPAVADYAKKYPGASLRELKRMRDTLPAKKGI
;
A
#
# COMPACT_ATOMS: atom_id res chain seq x y z
N MET A 1 -10.06 -0.83 -0.67
CA MET A 1 -9.13 -1.06 0.46
C MET A 1 -9.01 0.19 1.29
N ARG A 2 -8.86 0.01 2.60
CA ARG A 2 -8.53 1.05 3.57
C ARG A 2 -7.40 0.54 4.45
N TYR A 3 -6.46 1.38 4.86
CA TYR A 3 -5.47 0.96 5.84
C TYR A 3 -5.37 1.96 6.98
N ASN A 4 -5.06 1.46 8.17
CA ASN A 4 -4.78 2.24 9.36
C ASN A 4 -3.53 1.70 10.05
N LEU A 5 -2.92 2.57 10.84
CA LEU A 5 -1.69 2.29 11.55
C LEU A 5 -1.94 2.53 13.03
N ASP A 6 -1.61 1.51 13.82
CA ASP A 6 -1.40 1.65 15.26
C ASP A 6 0.12 1.63 15.51
N PRO A 7 0.63 1.93 16.71
CA PRO A 7 2.07 2.10 16.97
C PRO A 7 2.96 0.93 16.51
N THR A 8 2.41 -0.29 16.46
CA THR A 8 3.13 -1.51 16.08
C THR A 8 2.51 -2.27 14.91
N THR A 9 1.36 -1.84 14.38
CA THR A 9 0.62 -2.66 13.41
C THR A 9 0.08 -1.85 12.25
N LEU A 10 0.32 -2.35 11.03
CA LEU A 10 -0.42 -1.98 9.83
C LEU A 10 -1.61 -2.92 9.67
N PHE A 11 -2.81 -2.34 9.62
CA PHE A 11 -4.04 -3.04 9.28
C PHE A 11 -4.53 -2.57 7.92
N ILE A 12 -4.82 -3.51 7.02
CA ILE A 12 -5.41 -3.24 5.71
C ILE A 12 -6.76 -3.96 5.66
N ARG A 13 -7.85 -3.22 5.51
CA ARG A 13 -9.25 -3.69 5.54
C ARG A 13 -9.91 -3.59 4.17
N GLY A 14 -10.71 -4.60 3.85
CA GLY A 14 -11.44 -4.71 2.59
C GLY A 14 -12.18 -6.04 2.49
N SER A 15 -12.52 -6.44 1.27
CA SER A 15 -13.10 -7.74 0.94
C SER A 15 -12.18 -8.45 -0.04
N PHE A 16 -11.05 -8.95 0.44
CA PHE A 16 -9.96 -9.40 -0.41
C PHE A 16 -10.16 -10.83 -0.87
N ARG A 17 -9.83 -11.10 -2.13
CA ARG A 17 -9.27 -12.40 -2.51
C ARG A 17 -7.75 -12.27 -2.40
N ALA A 18 -7.09 -13.15 -1.64
CA ALA A 18 -5.68 -13.02 -1.35
C ALA A 18 -4.93 -14.35 -1.40
N ALA A 19 -3.64 -14.27 -1.69
CA ALA A 19 -2.64 -15.32 -1.58
C ALA A 19 -1.51 -14.82 -0.66
N SER A 20 -1.07 -15.65 0.29
CA SER A 20 -0.06 -15.28 1.28
C SER A 20 0.97 -16.38 1.45
N THR A 21 2.25 -15.99 1.53
CA THR A 21 3.36 -16.85 1.99
C THR A 21 3.71 -16.63 3.46
N GLY A 22 2.97 -15.75 4.16
CA GLY A 22 3.16 -15.46 5.58
C GLY A 22 2.65 -16.58 6.50
N ILE A 23 2.53 -16.26 7.79
CA ILE A 23 2.03 -17.19 8.80
C ILE A 23 0.59 -17.60 8.45
N SER A 24 0.33 -18.90 8.49
CA SER A 24 -0.96 -19.51 8.11
C SER A 24 -1.42 -19.09 6.70
N GLY A 25 -0.45 -18.96 5.80
CA GLY A 25 -0.64 -18.60 4.39
C GLY A 25 -1.46 -19.61 3.58
N GLY A 26 -1.64 -19.32 2.30
CA GLY A 26 -2.53 -20.03 1.39
C GLY A 26 -3.29 -19.06 0.48
N ILE A 27 -4.35 -19.53 -0.16
CA ILE A 27 -5.21 -18.69 -1.02
C ILE A 27 -6.64 -18.76 -0.50
N ARG A 28 -7.17 -17.63 -0.01
CA ARG A 28 -8.55 -17.54 0.46
C ARG A 28 -9.08 -16.12 0.41
N SER A 29 -10.38 -15.98 0.66
CA SER A 29 -10.96 -14.67 0.88
C SER A 29 -10.72 -14.25 2.32
N VAL A 30 -10.29 -13.01 2.55
CA VAL A 30 -10.06 -12.45 3.88
C VAL A 30 -10.54 -11.00 3.94
N SER A 31 -11.03 -10.53 5.09
CA SER A 31 -11.37 -9.10 5.25
C SER A 31 -10.17 -8.23 5.63
N THR A 32 -9.09 -8.84 6.11
CA THR A 32 -7.99 -8.10 6.73
C THR A 32 -6.61 -8.64 6.36
N LEU A 33 -5.67 -7.74 6.05
CA LEU A 33 -4.25 -8.04 5.95
C LEU A 33 -3.53 -7.31 7.09
N ILE A 34 -2.58 -7.99 7.73
CA ILE A 34 -1.87 -7.48 8.91
C ILE A 34 -0.37 -7.53 8.64
N SER A 35 0.34 -6.44 8.95
CA SER A 35 1.78 -6.47 9.18
C SER A 35 2.05 -5.95 10.59
N HIS A 36 2.52 -6.83 11.47
CA HIS A 36 2.68 -6.55 12.89
C HIS A 36 4.15 -6.59 13.30
N SER A 37 4.62 -5.50 13.89
CA SER A 37 5.97 -5.35 14.42
C SER A 37 6.06 -5.92 15.83
N VAL A 38 6.93 -6.92 16.02
CA VAL A 38 7.22 -7.55 17.31
C VAL A 38 8.60 -7.12 17.82
N PRO A 39 8.75 -6.87 19.14
CA PRO A 39 10.05 -6.59 19.73
C PRO A 39 11.04 -7.73 19.54
N GLU A 40 12.33 -7.38 19.56
CA GLU A 40 13.45 -8.33 19.46
C GLU A 40 13.41 -9.42 20.55
N GLY A 41 13.97 -10.59 20.23
CA GLY A 41 14.15 -11.68 21.19
C GLY A 41 12.90 -12.50 21.54
N ARG A 42 11.70 -12.17 21.02
CA ARG A 42 10.56 -13.09 21.11
C ARG A 42 10.76 -14.30 20.18
N GLY A 43 10.79 -15.49 20.76
CA GLY A 43 10.95 -16.75 20.02
C GLY A 43 9.80 -17.05 19.06
N ARG A 44 10.10 -17.83 18.01
CA ARG A 44 9.15 -18.28 16.97
C ARG A 44 7.97 -19.11 17.48
N GLU A 45 8.01 -19.63 18.70
CA GLU A 45 7.07 -20.63 19.23
C GLU A 45 5.64 -20.12 19.52
N ASN A 46 5.30 -18.88 19.18
CA ASN A 46 3.95 -18.36 19.40
C ASN A 46 3.47 -17.35 18.35
N THR A 47 4.07 -17.35 17.16
CA THR A 47 3.84 -16.33 16.12
C THR A 47 2.41 -16.31 15.57
N GLU A 48 1.80 -17.48 15.38
CA GLU A 48 0.40 -17.59 14.95
C GLU A 48 -0.56 -17.07 16.03
N LYS A 49 -0.30 -17.39 17.31
CA LYS A 49 -1.12 -16.88 18.41
C LYS A 49 -0.99 -15.37 18.57
N GLU A 50 0.21 -14.80 18.38
CA GLU A 50 0.42 -13.35 18.42
C GLU A 50 -0.46 -12.64 17.39
N LEU A 51 -0.40 -13.08 16.13
CA LEU A 51 -1.25 -12.51 15.09
C LEU A 51 -2.74 -12.73 15.38
N GLY A 52 -3.12 -13.88 15.94
CA GLY A 52 -4.49 -14.15 16.38
C GLY A 52 -4.96 -13.17 17.47
N PHE A 53 -4.12 -12.83 18.44
CA PHE A 53 -4.44 -11.82 19.46
C PHE A 53 -4.61 -10.43 18.86
N VAL A 54 -3.69 -10.03 17.97
CA VAL A 54 -3.75 -8.73 17.27
C VAL A 54 -5.01 -8.65 16.40
N ALA A 55 -5.34 -9.70 15.68
CA ALA A 55 -6.55 -9.79 14.86
C ALA A 55 -7.82 -9.76 15.73
N ALA A 56 -7.87 -10.52 16.83
CA ALA A 56 -9.00 -10.51 17.76
C ALA A 56 -9.23 -9.13 18.38
N ALA A 57 -8.16 -8.45 18.83
CA ALA A 57 -8.23 -7.09 19.36
C ALA A 57 -8.74 -6.08 18.33
N ALA A 58 -8.44 -6.31 17.05
CA ALA A 58 -8.93 -5.50 15.94
C ALA A 58 -10.33 -5.91 15.43
N GLY A 59 -10.96 -6.92 16.04
CA GLY A 59 -12.29 -7.41 15.65
C GLY A 59 -12.30 -8.20 14.34
N THR A 60 -11.19 -8.86 13.98
CA THR A 60 -11.04 -9.64 12.72
C THR A 60 -10.83 -11.11 12.92
N ALA A 61 -10.74 -11.58 14.17
CA ALA A 61 -10.60 -12.98 14.56
C ALA A 61 -9.75 -13.79 13.54
N ASP A 62 -10.32 -14.81 12.90
CA ASP A 62 -9.62 -15.71 11.97
C ASP A 62 -9.67 -15.26 10.49
N ASP A 63 -10.29 -14.11 10.22
CA ASP A 63 -10.55 -13.58 8.88
C ASP A 63 -9.42 -12.65 8.39
N PHE A 64 -8.20 -13.17 8.39
CA PHE A 64 -7.02 -12.40 8.01
C PHE A 64 -5.90 -13.22 7.36
N PHE A 65 -4.98 -12.49 6.72
CA PHE A 65 -3.59 -12.92 6.50
C PHE A 65 -2.63 -11.97 7.21
N GLY A 66 -1.55 -12.51 7.77
CA GLY A 66 -0.63 -11.74 8.60
C GLY A 66 0.84 -12.02 8.30
N ILE A 67 1.65 -10.99 8.45
CA ILE A 67 3.11 -11.08 8.50
C ILE A 67 3.56 -10.47 9.83
N LEU A 68 4.49 -11.14 10.51
CA LEU A 68 5.22 -10.59 11.65
C LEU A 68 6.53 -10.01 11.17
N THR A 69 6.95 -8.88 11.73
CA THR A 69 8.24 -8.25 11.44
C THR A 69 8.91 -7.65 12.66
N GLN A 70 10.22 -7.43 12.60
CA GLN A 70 10.95 -6.65 13.63
C GLN A 70 11.14 -5.19 13.22
N VAL A 71 10.75 -4.84 11.99
CA VAL A 71 10.86 -3.49 11.46
C VAL A 71 9.72 -2.65 12.05
N PRO A 72 10.00 -1.49 12.68
CA PRO A 72 8.94 -0.62 13.20
C PRO A 72 8.01 -0.12 12.09
N VAL A 73 6.75 0.11 12.42
CA VAL A 73 5.75 0.61 11.47
C VAL A 73 6.12 2.00 10.92
N THR A 74 6.89 2.80 11.65
CA THR A 74 7.42 4.08 11.16
C THR A 74 8.37 3.90 9.97
N CYS A 75 9.02 2.74 9.81
CA CYS A 75 9.87 2.43 8.67
C CYS A 75 9.10 1.94 7.44
N LEU A 76 7.78 1.71 7.54
CA LEU A 76 6.94 1.29 6.43
C LEU A 76 7.07 2.25 5.25
N CYS A 77 7.24 1.69 4.05
CA CYS A 77 7.12 2.41 2.80
C CYS A 77 5.87 1.94 2.04
N VAL A 78 5.07 2.88 1.58
CA VAL A 78 3.86 2.62 0.80
C VAL A 78 4.04 3.24 -0.58
N PHE A 79 3.86 2.44 -1.63
CA PHE A 79 4.01 2.84 -3.02
C PHE A 79 2.70 2.64 -3.77
N GLN A 80 2.10 3.71 -4.26
CA GLN A 80 0.88 3.64 -5.04
C GLN A 80 1.16 3.90 -6.52
N TYR A 81 0.79 2.93 -7.35
CA TYR A 81 0.88 2.98 -8.80
C TYR A 81 -0.46 2.55 -9.41
N ASP A 82 -1.26 3.54 -9.82
CA ASP A 82 -2.61 3.35 -10.33
C ASP A 82 -3.47 2.51 -9.38
N PHE A 83 -3.92 1.33 -9.82
CA PHE A 83 -4.70 0.39 -9.02
C PHE A 83 -3.85 -0.52 -8.12
N ILE A 84 -2.52 -0.49 -8.24
CA ILE A 84 -1.60 -1.26 -7.40
C ILE A 84 -1.13 -0.39 -6.22
N THR A 85 -1.17 -0.94 -5.02
CA THR A 85 -0.52 -0.37 -3.83
C THR A 85 0.40 -1.42 -3.22
N ILE A 86 1.68 -1.09 -3.04
CA ILE A 86 2.68 -1.95 -2.42
C ILE A 86 3.04 -1.39 -1.05
N PHE A 87 3.00 -2.23 -0.02
CA PHE A 87 3.48 -1.94 1.33
C PHE A 87 4.76 -2.74 1.56
N ILE A 88 5.84 -2.08 2.00
CA ILE A 88 7.15 -2.72 2.18
C ILE A 88 7.70 -2.36 3.55
N THR A 89 8.07 -3.38 4.32
CA THR A 89 8.99 -3.26 5.45
C THR A 89 10.16 -4.20 5.19
N ALA A 90 11.38 -3.71 5.36
CA ALA A 90 12.58 -4.48 5.04
C ALA A 90 13.67 -4.23 6.07
N ASP A 91 14.31 -5.29 6.53
CA ASP A 91 15.55 -5.26 7.30
C ASP A 91 16.70 -5.81 6.47
N HIS A 92 17.94 -5.44 6.82
CA HIS A 92 19.12 -5.86 6.08
C HIS A 92 19.36 -7.38 6.22
N PRO A 93 19.64 -8.08 5.11
CA PRO A 93 19.82 -9.54 5.13
C PRO A 93 21.02 -10.03 5.94
N GLU A 94 22.03 -9.18 6.14
CA GLU A 94 23.25 -9.49 6.90
C GLU A 94 22.97 -9.72 8.39
N GLY A 95 21.74 -9.43 8.85
CA GLY A 95 21.39 -9.48 10.25
C GLY A 95 22.03 -8.31 11.00
N SER A 96 21.26 -7.72 11.90
CA SER A 96 21.81 -6.93 12.99
C SER A 96 21.80 -7.78 14.25
N ASP A 97 22.18 -7.23 15.40
CA ASP A 97 22.00 -7.89 16.71
C ASP A 97 20.53 -8.36 16.98
N ARG A 98 19.59 -8.00 16.09
CA ARG A 98 18.15 -8.26 16.10
C ARG A 98 17.73 -9.66 15.59
N GLY A 99 18.63 -10.37 14.89
CA GLY A 99 18.36 -11.71 14.33
C GLY A 99 18.38 -11.75 12.79
N PRO A 100 17.90 -12.84 12.14
CA PRO A 100 17.86 -12.90 10.69
C PRO A 100 16.92 -11.81 10.17
N GLY A 101 17.40 -11.00 9.23
CA GLY A 101 16.61 -9.92 8.63
C GLY A 101 15.32 -10.42 7.99
N GLN A 102 14.44 -9.51 7.62
CA GLN A 102 13.17 -9.84 6.96
C GLN A 102 12.74 -8.79 5.94
N ILE A 103 12.23 -9.25 4.80
CA ILE A 103 11.52 -8.39 3.84
C ILE A 103 10.07 -8.85 3.73
N ALA A 104 9.13 -7.98 4.12
CA ALA A 104 7.71 -8.18 3.99
C ALA A 104 7.14 -7.26 2.91
N ILE A 105 6.39 -7.84 1.97
CA ILE A 105 5.74 -7.11 0.88
C ILE A 105 4.25 -7.45 0.87
N ILE A 106 3.38 -6.44 0.93
CA ILE A 106 1.95 -6.62 0.66
C ILE A 106 1.63 -5.90 -0.65
N ALA A 107 1.28 -6.66 -1.68
CA ALA A 107 0.83 -6.17 -2.96
C ALA A 107 -0.70 -6.20 -3.03
N TYR A 108 -1.31 -5.02 -3.05
CA TYR A 108 -2.76 -4.86 -3.18
C TYR A 108 -3.12 -4.36 -4.57
N SER A 109 -4.19 -4.93 -5.16
CA SER A 109 -4.83 -4.47 -6.38
C SER A 109 -6.28 -4.04 -6.10
N ALA A 110 -6.64 -2.82 -6.48
CA ALA A 110 -8.03 -2.35 -6.47
C ALA A 110 -8.89 -2.98 -7.59
N GLU A 111 -8.25 -3.69 -8.52
CA GLU A 111 -8.90 -4.42 -9.61
C GLU A 111 -8.75 -5.94 -9.40
N GLY A 112 -9.75 -6.71 -9.81
CA GLY A 112 -9.81 -8.13 -9.49
C GLY A 112 -8.79 -8.92 -10.30
N LEU A 113 -8.01 -9.73 -9.59
CA LEU A 113 -7.05 -10.68 -10.15
C LEU A 113 -7.65 -12.09 -10.11
N GLU A 114 -7.40 -12.88 -11.16
CA GLU A 114 -7.62 -14.33 -11.08
C GLU A 114 -6.62 -15.00 -10.15
N GLU A 115 -6.86 -16.26 -9.78
CA GLU A 115 -5.98 -16.97 -8.83
C GLU A 115 -4.56 -17.14 -9.38
N ALA A 116 -4.42 -17.42 -10.68
CA ALA A 116 -3.12 -17.45 -11.34
C ALA A 116 -2.42 -16.08 -11.27
N ALA A 117 -3.14 -14.99 -11.52
CA ALA A 117 -2.62 -13.63 -11.39
C ALA A 117 -2.20 -13.26 -9.95
N LEU A 118 -2.91 -13.74 -8.92
CA LEU A 118 -2.49 -13.56 -7.52
C LEU A 118 -1.14 -14.26 -7.25
N LEU A 119 -0.96 -15.47 -7.74
CA LEU A 119 0.29 -16.22 -7.61
C LEU A 119 1.42 -15.58 -8.42
N GLU A 120 1.16 -15.14 -9.64
CA GLU A 120 2.12 -14.40 -10.46
C GLU A 120 2.52 -13.08 -9.80
N THR A 121 1.61 -12.41 -9.09
CA THR A 121 1.93 -11.19 -8.33
C THR A 121 2.97 -11.47 -7.24
N ILE A 122 2.87 -12.60 -6.53
CA ILE A 122 3.88 -13.04 -5.56
C ILE A 122 5.23 -13.30 -6.25
N LEU A 123 5.22 -13.99 -7.40
CA LEU A 123 6.44 -14.25 -8.18
C LEU A 123 7.12 -12.95 -8.61
N VAL A 124 6.36 -12.03 -9.22
CA VAL A 124 6.88 -10.75 -9.71
C VAL A 124 7.41 -9.88 -8.57
N ALA A 125 6.71 -9.80 -7.44
CA ALA A 125 7.21 -9.09 -6.26
C ALA A 125 8.52 -9.70 -5.72
N THR A 126 8.62 -11.03 -5.73
CA THR A 126 9.83 -11.75 -5.29
C THR A 126 11.00 -11.54 -6.25
N GLU A 127 10.77 -11.62 -7.56
CA GLU A 127 11.78 -11.31 -8.59
C GLU A 127 12.29 -9.87 -8.47
N ALA A 128 11.37 -8.90 -8.34
CA ALA A 128 11.71 -7.49 -8.19
C ALA A 128 12.50 -7.23 -6.90
N LYS A 129 12.17 -7.92 -5.81
CA LYS A 129 12.93 -7.87 -4.56
C LYS A 129 14.36 -8.35 -4.77
N VAL A 130 14.55 -9.50 -5.42
CA VAL A 130 15.88 -10.05 -5.73
C VAL A 130 16.68 -9.07 -6.57
N GLU A 131 16.07 -8.53 -7.63
CA GLU A 131 16.71 -7.55 -8.52
C GLU A 131 17.15 -6.29 -7.74
N ALA A 132 16.29 -5.74 -6.89
CA ALA A 132 16.61 -4.58 -6.06
C ALA A 132 17.73 -4.87 -5.04
N LEU A 133 17.76 -6.05 -4.43
CA LEU A 133 18.82 -6.46 -3.51
C LEU A 133 20.19 -6.60 -4.20
N LEU A 134 20.20 -7.16 -5.41
CA LEU A 134 21.41 -7.26 -6.23
C LEU A 134 21.89 -5.89 -6.68
N ALA A 135 20.97 -5.02 -7.14
CA ALA A 135 21.30 -3.64 -7.52
C ALA A 135 21.82 -2.82 -6.33
N ALA A 136 21.37 -3.13 -5.11
CA ALA A 136 21.87 -2.52 -3.87
C ALA A 136 23.21 -3.10 -3.38
N GLY A 137 23.79 -4.08 -4.09
CA GLY A 137 25.10 -4.66 -3.77
C GLY A 137 25.12 -5.60 -2.57
N THR A 138 23.97 -6.12 -2.13
CA THR A 138 23.87 -6.97 -0.92
C THR A 138 24.41 -8.40 -1.11
N GLY A 139 24.60 -8.85 -2.35
CA GLY A 139 25.10 -10.20 -2.66
C GLY A 139 24.14 -11.36 -2.32
N VAL A 140 22.92 -11.05 -1.87
CA VAL A 140 21.89 -12.05 -1.50
C VAL A 140 20.58 -11.82 -2.25
N THR A 141 19.69 -12.81 -2.23
CA THR A 141 18.41 -12.80 -2.94
C THR A 141 17.20 -12.54 -2.04
N GLY A 142 17.42 -12.44 -0.73
CA GLY A 142 16.39 -12.27 0.27
C GLY A 142 16.89 -12.66 1.66
N THR A 143 15.94 -12.91 2.55
CA THR A 143 16.18 -13.37 3.91
C THR A 143 15.45 -14.69 4.18
N PRO A 144 15.81 -15.44 5.24
CA PRO A 144 15.08 -16.66 5.63
C PRO A 144 13.63 -16.43 6.10
N ALA A 145 13.19 -15.18 6.28
CA ALA A 145 11.88 -14.84 6.83
C ALA A 145 11.01 -14.01 5.87
N ASP A 146 11.44 -13.83 4.62
CA ASP A 146 10.71 -13.03 3.63
C ASP A 146 9.29 -13.53 3.43
N ALA A 147 8.34 -12.60 3.33
CA ALA A 147 6.94 -12.92 3.14
C ALA A 147 6.28 -11.96 2.15
N VAL A 148 5.41 -12.49 1.30
CA VAL A 148 4.63 -11.73 0.33
C VAL A 148 3.15 -12.07 0.49
N ILE A 149 2.31 -11.04 0.55
CA ILE A 149 0.86 -11.15 0.41
C ILE A 149 0.47 -10.48 -0.91
N ALA A 150 -0.22 -11.19 -1.79
CA ALA A 150 -0.93 -10.60 -2.93
C ALA A 150 -2.42 -10.59 -2.61
N ALA A 151 -3.08 -9.45 -2.78
CA ALA A 151 -4.50 -9.30 -2.51
C ALA A 151 -5.16 -8.44 -3.59
N CYS A 152 -6.41 -8.76 -3.91
CA CYS A 152 -7.21 -7.96 -4.82
C CYS A 152 -8.65 -7.79 -4.33
N GLU A 153 -9.30 -6.74 -4.81
CA GLU A 153 -10.74 -6.51 -4.68
C GLU A 153 -11.36 -6.27 -6.07
N GLY A 154 -12.69 -6.29 -6.13
CA GLY A 154 -13.44 -6.00 -7.35
C GLY A 154 -13.65 -7.20 -8.25
N GLU A 155 -14.30 -6.96 -9.39
CA GLU A 155 -14.56 -7.99 -10.39
C GLU A 155 -13.28 -8.46 -11.06
N ARG A 156 -13.16 -9.77 -11.30
CA ARG A 156 -11.99 -10.38 -11.94
C ARG A 156 -11.85 -9.84 -13.37
N CYS A 157 -10.77 -9.10 -13.61
CA CYS A 157 -10.48 -8.51 -14.91
C CYS A 157 -9.04 -8.74 -15.38
N HIS A 158 -8.15 -9.24 -14.52
CA HIS A 158 -6.78 -9.59 -14.86
C HIS A 158 -6.55 -11.11 -14.76
N PRO A 159 -6.48 -11.83 -15.90
CA PRO A 159 -6.22 -13.28 -15.89
C PRO A 159 -4.76 -13.62 -15.54
N SER A 160 -3.85 -12.66 -15.73
CA SER A 160 -2.42 -12.80 -15.41
C SER A 160 -1.86 -11.49 -14.83
N ALA A 161 -0.79 -11.62 -14.04
CA ALA A 161 -0.02 -10.54 -13.45
C ALA A 161 1.49 -10.72 -13.65
N GLY A 162 1.93 -11.54 -14.61
CA GLY A 162 3.34 -11.71 -14.95
C GLY A 162 4.02 -10.41 -15.39
N ARG A 163 5.36 -10.38 -15.37
CA ARG A 163 6.20 -9.17 -15.56
C ARG A 163 5.90 -8.29 -16.79
N ALA A 164 5.31 -8.86 -17.84
CA ALA A 164 4.96 -8.16 -19.08
C ALA A 164 3.50 -7.66 -19.13
N THR A 165 2.70 -7.97 -18.11
CA THR A 165 1.33 -7.49 -17.95
C THR A 165 1.31 -6.11 -17.33
N GLU A 166 0.16 -5.43 -17.41
CA GLU A 166 -0.05 -4.12 -16.78
C GLU A 166 0.11 -4.20 -15.25
N ALA A 167 -0.54 -5.17 -14.61
CA ALA A 167 -0.46 -5.41 -13.17
C ALA A 167 0.97 -5.77 -12.74
N GLY A 168 1.59 -6.73 -13.42
CA GLY A 168 2.95 -7.18 -13.11
C GLY A 168 4.00 -6.09 -13.25
N ARG A 169 3.96 -5.28 -14.31
CA ARG A 169 4.87 -4.13 -14.48
C ARG A 169 4.76 -3.16 -13.30
N ARG A 170 3.54 -2.81 -12.88
CA ARG A 170 3.33 -1.88 -11.76
C ARG A 170 3.84 -2.40 -10.43
N VAL A 171 3.58 -3.68 -10.13
CA VAL A 171 4.11 -4.36 -8.94
C VAL A 171 5.63 -4.31 -8.95
N ARG A 172 6.26 -4.69 -10.07
CA ARG A 172 7.71 -4.69 -10.23
C ARG A 172 8.32 -3.31 -10.00
N GLU A 173 7.83 -2.28 -10.70
CA GLU A 173 8.37 -0.92 -10.59
C GLU A 173 8.24 -0.34 -9.17
N ALA A 174 7.12 -0.61 -8.51
CA ALA A 174 6.91 -0.19 -7.12
C ALA A 174 7.85 -0.90 -6.15
N VAL A 175 8.08 -2.21 -6.31
CA VAL A 175 9.03 -2.96 -5.46
C VAL A 175 10.47 -2.54 -5.73
N LEU A 176 10.86 -2.36 -7.00
CA LEU A 176 12.22 -1.91 -7.37
C LEU A 176 12.56 -0.55 -6.80
N ARG A 177 11.61 0.40 -6.85
CA ARG A 177 11.79 1.72 -6.23
C ARG A 177 11.76 1.65 -4.71
N GLY A 178 10.89 0.80 -4.16
CA GLY A 178 10.52 0.84 -2.76
C GLY A 178 11.38 0.04 -1.81
N LEU A 179 11.94 -1.08 -2.25
CA LEU A 179 12.81 -1.89 -1.41
C LEU A 179 14.07 -1.13 -0.95
N PRO A 180 14.79 -0.38 -1.83
CA PRO A 180 15.92 0.43 -1.40
C PRO A 180 15.54 1.48 -0.35
N GLU A 181 14.35 2.10 -0.45
CA GLU A 181 13.88 3.05 0.57
C GLU A 181 13.54 2.37 1.89
N ALA A 182 12.89 1.21 1.84
CA ALA A 182 12.58 0.44 3.05
C ALA A 182 13.86 0.01 3.79
N LEU A 183 14.86 -0.49 3.04
CA LEU A 183 16.19 -0.80 3.58
C LEU A 183 16.88 0.44 4.16
N LYS A 184 16.87 1.57 3.45
CA LYS A 184 17.44 2.81 3.97
C LYS A 184 16.82 3.19 5.32
N ARG A 185 15.51 3.03 5.47
CA ARG A 185 14.77 3.42 6.68
C ARG A 185 15.02 2.49 7.86
N SER A 186 15.25 1.20 7.64
CA SER A 186 15.54 0.27 8.72
C SER A 186 16.95 0.40 9.31
N ARG A 187 17.87 1.07 8.61
CA ARG A 187 19.21 1.40 9.14
C ARG A 187 19.17 2.36 10.33
N ASP A 188 18.21 3.29 10.34
CA ASP A 188 17.99 4.21 11.46
C ASP A 188 16.48 4.29 11.77
N PRO A 189 15.94 3.26 12.43
CA PRO A 189 14.49 3.10 12.56
C PRO A 189 13.87 4.12 13.52
N HIS A 190 14.68 4.75 14.38
CA HIS A 190 14.23 5.76 15.34
C HIS A 190 14.27 7.18 14.79
N HIS A 191 14.85 7.39 13.60
CA HIS A 191 14.86 8.69 12.93
C HIS A 191 13.48 9.12 12.42
N TYR A 192 12.58 8.17 12.16
CA TYR A 192 11.31 8.42 11.50
C TYR A 192 10.13 8.41 12.48
N ASP A 193 9.28 9.42 12.38
CA ASP A 193 8.05 9.57 13.17
C ASP A 193 6.80 9.01 12.47
N ARG A 194 6.89 8.70 11.17
CA ARG A 194 5.78 8.18 10.34
C ARG A 194 6.28 7.42 9.12
N PRO A 195 5.46 6.55 8.53
CA PRO A 195 5.75 5.90 7.25
C PRO A 195 6.03 6.88 6.12
N ALA A 196 6.72 6.38 5.09
CA ALA A 196 6.85 7.08 3.81
C ALA A 196 5.75 6.66 2.85
N TYR A 197 5.18 7.62 2.13
CA TYR A 197 4.16 7.38 1.11
C TYR A 197 4.62 7.95 -0.23
N PHE A 198 4.67 7.11 -1.25
CA PHE A 198 5.16 7.41 -2.58
C PHE A 198 4.07 7.18 -3.62
N ILE A 199 3.96 8.11 -4.56
CA ILE A 199 2.95 8.11 -5.60
C ILE A 199 3.66 8.09 -6.94
N PHE A 200 3.29 7.15 -7.81
CA PHE A 200 3.70 7.22 -9.20
C PHE A 200 2.90 8.31 -9.92
N SER A 201 3.60 9.35 -10.36
CA SER A 201 3.01 10.47 -11.07
C SER A 201 3.40 10.42 -12.55
N ARG A 202 2.46 10.82 -13.40
CA ARG A 202 2.70 11.12 -14.82
C ARG A 202 2.71 12.61 -15.11
N PHE A 203 2.52 13.43 -14.07
CA PHE A 203 2.50 14.88 -14.19
C PHE A 203 3.92 15.40 -14.42
N LYS A 204 4.17 16.02 -15.58
CA LYS A 204 5.51 16.47 -16.02
C LYS A 204 6.52 15.33 -16.23
N GLY A 205 6.05 14.15 -16.62
CA GLY A 205 6.87 12.96 -16.84
C GLY A 205 6.52 11.83 -15.87
N GLU A 206 7.05 10.65 -16.15
CA GLU A 206 6.88 9.46 -15.30
C GLU A 206 7.93 9.47 -14.19
N HIS A 207 7.49 9.62 -12.94
CA HIS A 207 8.39 9.60 -11.79
C HIS A 207 7.65 9.29 -10.48
N TRP A 208 8.41 8.86 -9.48
CA TRP A 208 7.92 8.69 -8.12
C TRP A 208 7.99 10.02 -7.35
N VAL A 209 6.90 10.37 -6.68
CA VAL A 209 6.81 11.53 -5.78
C VAL A 209 6.59 11.03 -4.36
N GLU A 210 7.50 11.38 -3.45
CA GLU A 210 7.23 11.24 -2.02
C GLU A 210 6.19 12.28 -1.60
N TRP A 211 5.12 11.84 -0.95
CA TRP A 211 4.17 12.75 -0.33
C TRP A 211 4.79 13.41 0.89
N ARG A 212 4.79 14.74 0.88
CA ARG A 212 5.24 15.56 2.00
C ARG A 212 4.12 16.51 2.41
N PRO A 213 3.69 16.49 3.68
CA PRO A 213 2.64 17.39 4.17
C PRO A 213 3.10 18.85 4.19
N GLU A 214 4.41 19.08 4.28
CA GLU A 214 5.03 20.40 4.33
C GLU A 214 5.88 20.64 3.08
N ASN A 215 5.92 21.91 2.64
CA ASN A 215 6.76 22.37 1.52
C ASN A 215 6.61 21.54 0.23
N CYS A 216 5.39 21.06 -0.05
CA CYS A 216 5.10 20.32 -1.27
C CYS A 216 5.31 21.22 -2.50
N GLN A 217 6.23 20.84 -3.37
CA GLN A 217 6.55 21.57 -4.60
C GLN A 217 5.38 21.68 -5.59
N TYR A 218 4.32 20.89 -5.40
CA TYR A 218 3.13 20.87 -6.23
C TYR A 218 1.98 21.71 -5.64
N TYR A 219 2.15 22.36 -4.49
CA TYR A 219 1.09 23.14 -3.87
C TYR A 219 0.91 24.52 -4.55
N PRO A 220 -0.35 24.96 -4.80
CA PRO A 220 -1.58 24.16 -4.79
C PRO A 220 -1.68 23.30 -6.05
N CYS A 221 -2.09 22.04 -5.91
CA CYS A 221 -2.27 21.17 -7.07
C CYS A 221 -3.67 21.32 -7.71
N HIS A 222 -4.69 21.74 -6.94
CA HIS A 222 -6.04 22.04 -7.43
C HIS A 222 -6.47 23.48 -7.11
N PHE A 223 -6.39 23.92 -5.83
CA PHE A 223 -6.75 25.28 -5.41
C PHE A 223 -6.06 25.70 -4.10
N THR A 224 -5.94 27.01 -3.86
CA THR A 224 -5.37 27.56 -2.62
C THR A 224 -6.24 27.24 -1.41
N GLY A 225 -5.63 26.75 -0.33
CA GLY A 225 -6.35 26.33 0.88
C GLY A 225 -6.91 24.91 0.84
N GLN A 226 -6.59 24.14 -0.20
CA GLN A 226 -6.92 22.71 -0.27
C GLN A 226 -6.25 21.91 0.86
N ARG A 227 -6.87 20.80 1.26
CA ARG A 227 -6.20 19.75 2.04
C ARG A 227 -5.37 18.86 1.12
N CYS A 228 -4.17 18.51 1.57
CA CYS A 228 -3.25 17.61 0.88
C CYS A 228 -3.05 16.29 1.63
N ASP A 229 -3.79 16.02 2.71
CA ASP A 229 -3.71 14.78 3.50
C ASP A 229 -3.91 13.52 2.65
N PHE A 230 -4.66 13.65 1.56
CA PHE A 230 -4.92 12.60 0.57
C PHE A 230 -4.44 13.02 -0.81
N CYS A 231 -3.18 13.48 -0.91
CA CYS A 231 -2.57 13.90 -2.17
C CYS A 231 -2.70 12.83 -3.29
N TYR A 232 -2.81 11.57 -2.90
CA TYR A 232 -3.45 10.56 -3.71
C TYR A 232 -4.72 10.06 -3.03
N CYS A 233 -5.78 9.91 -3.82
CA CYS A 233 -7.08 9.56 -3.32
C CYS A 233 -7.11 8.08 -2.87
N PRO A 234 -7.50 7.75 -1.62
CA PRO A 234 -7.66 6.36 -1.16
C PRO A 234 -8.77 5.61 -1.89
N PHE A 235 -9.61 6.30 -2.66
CA PHE A 235 -10.63 5.69 -3.50
C PHE A 235 -10.18 5.51 -4.95
N TYR A 236 -8.95 5.89 -5.32
CA TYR A 236 -8.49 5.75 -6.70
C TYR A 236 -8.21 4.28 -7.06
N PRO A 237 -8.62 3.82 -8.27
CA PRO A 237 -9.53 4.51 -9.19
C PRO A 237 -10.98 4.39 -8.70
N CYS A 238 -11.68 5.52 -8.52
CA CYS A 238 -13.03 5.46 -7.93
C CYS A 238 -14.11 5.13 -8.96
N ARG A 239 -13.78 5.27 -10.26
CA ARG A 239 -14.65 4.98 -11.40
C ARG A 239 -15.99 5.75 -11.38
N ASP A 240 -16.07 6.81 -10.60
CA ASP A 240 -17.23 7.68 -10.49
C ASP A 240 -17.08 8.84 -11.49
N GLU A 241 -17.80 8.77 -12.62
CA GLU A 241 -17.70 9.74 -13.72
C GLU A 241 -18.14 11.16 -13.33
N THR A 242 -18.76 11.34 -12.16
CA THR A 242 -19.01 12.68 -11.60
C THR A 242 -17.78 13.30 -10.95
N LEU A 243 -16.71 12.52 -10.74
CA LEU A 243 -15.46 12.90 -10.09
C LEU A 243 -14.22 12.72 -11.00
N GLY A 244 -14.37 12.14 -12.19
CA GLY A 244 -13.26 11.84 -13.09
C GLY A 244 -13.71 11.24 -14.41
N GLN A 245 -12.76 10.77 -15.21
CA GLN A 245 -13.01 10.20 -16.53
C GLN A 245 -11.94 9.17 -16.89
N TRP A 246 -12.26 8.20 -17.75
CA TRP A 246 -11.27 7.30 -18.33
C TRP A 246 -10.50 7.98 -19.47
N VAL A 247 -9.17 7.83 -19.51
CA VAL A 247 -8.30 8.30 -20.59
C VAL A 247 -7.45 7.16 -21.12
N GLU A 248 -7.07 7.20 -22.39
CA GLU A 248 -6.17 6.20 -22.97
C GLU A 248 -4.73 6.42 -22.51
N SER A 249 -4.03 5.33 -22.18
CA SER A 249 -2.63 5.35 -21.79
C SER A 249 -1.72 5.25 -23.03
N ALA A 250 -0.58 5.94 -23.00
CA ALA A 250 0.44 5.86 -24.07
C ALA A 250 1.01 4.45 -24.26
N TRP A 251 0.88 3.58 -23.25
CA TRP A 251 1.36 2.20 -23.25
C TRP A 251 0.24 1.18 -23.53
N GLY A 252 -0.93 1.65 -24.00
CA GLY A 252 -2.14 0.86 -24.14
C GLY A 252 -2.96 0.77 -22.84
N GLY A 253 -4.26 0.50 -22.95
CA GLY A 253 -5.18 0.42 -21.82
C GLY A 253 -5.82 1.76 -21.42
N LYS A 254 -6.77 1.71 -20.48
CA LYS A 254 -7.47 2.89 -19.93
C LYS A 254 -6.98 3.19 -18.52
N VAL A 255 -6.73 4.47 -18.23
CA VAL A 255 -6.34 4.97 -16.89
C VAL A 255 -7.42 5.91 -16.38
N TRP A 256 -7.71 5.85 -15.08
CA TRP A 256 -8.68 6.73 -14.45
C TRP A 256 -8.06 8.11 -14.20
N ASN A 257 -8.62 9.16 -14.78
CA ASN A 257 -8.17 10.53 -14.59
C ASN A 257 -9.14 11.28 -13.67
N CYS A 258 -8.71 11.54 -12.43
CA CYS A 258 -9.46 12.33 -11.45
C CYS A 258 -8.81 13.71 -11.18
N ALA A 259 -8.02 14.26 -12.10
CA ALA A 259 -7.28 15.52 -11.91
C ALA A 259 -8.17 16.77 -11.71
N ARG A 260 -9.48 16.65 -11.92
CA ARG A 260 -10.48 17.70 -11.65
C ARG A 260 -11.30 17.45 -10.38
N CYS A 261 -10.98 16.39 -9.63
CA CYS A 261 -11.72 16.01 -8.43
C CYS A 261 -11.33 16.87 -7.22
N LEU A 262 -12.29 17.61 -6.69
CA LEU A 262 -12.08 18.43 -5.49
C LEU A 262 -12.53 17.74 -4.19
N LEU A 263 -13.10 16.54 -4.27
CA LEU A 263 -13.81 15.90 -3.14
C LEU A 263 -12.95 15.81 -1.88
N LEU A 264 -11.76 15.22 -1.96
CA LEU A 264 -10.84 15.06 -0.82
C LEU A 264 -9.87 16.24 -0.64
N HIS A 265 -9.96 17.25 -1.51
CA HIS A 265 -9.23 18.50 -1.36
C HIS A 265 -10.03 19.51 -0.52
N GLU A 266 -11.34 19.32 -0.40
CA GLU A 266 -12.22 20.10 0.45
C GLU A 266 -11.94 19.82 1.94
N PRO A 267 -11.56 20.84 2.76
CA PRO A 267 -11.14 20.61 4.13
C PRO A 267 -12.09 19.83 5.01
N ALA A 268 -13.39 20.16 4.99
CA ALA A 268 -14.37 19.46 5.81
C ALA A 268 -14.50 17.98 5.42
N VAL A 269 -14.44 17.66 4.13
CA VAL A 269 -14.54 16.28 3.63
C VAL A 269 -13.29 15.48 3.99
N ALA A 270 -12.11 16.07 3.83
CA ALA A 270 -10.85 15.44 4.19
C ALA A 270 -10.77 15.17 5.70
N ASP A 271 -11.15 16.15 6.53
CA ASP A 271 -11.14 16.00 8.00
C ASP A 271 -12.12 14.90 8.44
N TYR A 272 -13.27 14.77 7.77
CA TYR A 272 -14.21 13.68 8.00
C TYR A 272 -13.64 12.32 7.60
N ALA A 273 -13.01 12.22 6.43
CA ALA A 273 -12.38 10.98 5.97
C ALA A 273 -11.24 10.55 6.90
N LYS A 274 -10.48 11.49 7.47
CA LYS A 274 -9.47 11.19 8.51
C LYS A 274 -10.09 10.68 9.80
N LYS A 275 -11.18 11.30 10.24
CA LYS A 275 -11.88 10.90 11.49
C LYS A 275 -12.61 9.57 11.33
N TYR A 276 -13.14 9.29 10.15
CA TYR A 276 -13.88 8.07 9.82
C TYR A 276 -13.27 7.39 8.59
N PRO A 277 -12.13 6.69 8.73
CA PRO A 277 -11.49 5.97 7.61
C PRO A 277 -12.41 4.94 6.94
N GLY A 278 -13.45 4.48 7.66
CA GLY A 278 -14.51 3.60 7.17
C GLY A 278 -15.59 4.26 6.30
N ALA A 279 -15.55 5.58 6.09
CA ALA A 279 -16.54 6.29 5.30
C ALA A 279 -16.53 5.86 3.83
N SER A 280 -17.71 5.72 3.23
CA SER A 280 -17.84 5.34 1.80
C SER A 280 -17.69 6.56 0.87
N LEU A 281 -17.32 6.34 -0.40
CA LEU A 281 -17.28 7.43 -1.39
C LEU A 281 -18.64 8.16 -1.48
N ARG A 282 -19.75 7.41 -1.45
CA ARG A 282 -21.12 7.93 -1.46
C ARG A 282 -21.42 8.82 -0.25
N GLU A 283 -20.90 8.46 0.91
CA GLU A 283 -21.04 9.23 2.14
C GLU A 283 -20.25 10.54 2.08
N LEU A 284 -19.01 10.49 1.61
CA LEU A 284 -18.19 11.70 1.41
C LEU A 284 -18.82 12.67 0.40
N LYS A 285 -19.39 12.15 -0.70
CA LYS A 285 -20.13 12.97 -1.67
C LYS A 285 -21.34 13.65 -1.02
N ARG A 286 -22.15 12.90 -0.27
CA ARG A 286 -23.30 13.46 0.46
C ARG A 286 -22.89 14.54 1.46
N MET A 287 -21.78 14.33 2.18
CA MET A 287 -21.24 15.32 3.09
C MET A 287 -20.81 16.59 2.35
N ARG A 288 -20.11 16.47 1.21
CA ARG A 288 -19.73 17.63 0.40
C ARG A 288 -20.95 18.43 -0.03
N ASP A 289 -22.02 17.76 -0.42
CA ASP A 289 -23.23 18.40 -0.93
C ASP A 289 -24.02 19.15 0.16
N THR A 290 -23.74 18.90 1.45
CA THR A 290 -24.30 19.70 2.58
C THR A 290 -23.45 20.91 2.95
N LEU A 291 -22.26 21.07 2.38
CA LEU A 291 -21.41 22.23 2.63
C LEU A 291 -21.94 23.45 1.85
N PRO A 292 -21.86 24.66 2.42
CA PRO A 292 -22.22 25.87 1.72
C PRO A 292 -21.38 26.03 0.45
N ALA A 293 -22.00 26.44 -0.66
CA ALA A 293 -21.30 26.68 -1.92
C ALA A 293 -20.18 27.71 -1.69
N LYS A 294 -18.94 27.34 -2.02
CA LYS A 294 -17.82 28.27 -1.97
C LYS A 294 -17.98 29.32 -3.08
N LYS A 295 -18.02 30.60 -2.70
CA LYS A 295 -17.90 31.69 -3.67
C LYS A 295 -16.47 31.72 -4.22
N GLY A 296 -16.30 31.48 -5.53
CA GLY A 296 -15.05 31.79 -6.25
C GLY A 296 -14.03 30.65 -6.41
N ILE A 297 -14.48 29.40 -6.59
CA ILE A 297 -13.66 28.32 -7.21
C ILE A 297 -14.13 28.15 -8.66
#